data_AF-A0A7G6W1E6-F1
#
_entry.id   AF-A0A7G6W1E6-F1
#
_cell.length_a   1.000
_cell.length_b   1.000
_cell.length_c   1.000
_cell.angle_alpha   90.00
_cell.angle_beta   90.00
_cell.angle_gamma   90.00
#
_symmetry.space_group_name_H-M   'P 1'
#
loop_
_entity.id
_entity.type
_entity.pdbx_description
1 polymer ?
#
loop_
_entity_poly.entity_id
_entity_poly.type
_entity_poly.pdbx_seq_one_letter_code
_entity_poly.pdbx_strand_id
1 'polypeptide(L)'
;MHRVHHFGASGAAIAACRSSSIPNGDVILVPHECAAAVATSDPFAVTEDAGEFRTLSVEAYNAIIEHTGLEPDIIRRAVDEALRFGMAVAPQFLAFATPRSNLSTCEQASTFTIDEILLVSEAINFRVRSFQRMIENAPEDAVAHPVWRNAIRQLEEAQGKLLSSSI
;
A
#
# COMPACT_ATOMS: atom_id res chain seq x y z
N MET A 1 12.61 12.35 -16.27
CA MET A 1 11.38 11.57 -16.58
C MET A 1 11.74 10.11 -16.35
N HIS A 2 11.02 9.41 -15.47
CA HIS A 2 11.22 7.97 -15.22
C HIS A 2 10.06 7.21 -15.84
N ARG A 3 10.31 5.97 -16.24
CA ARG A 3 9.28 5.08 -16.79
C ARG A 3 9.10 3.88 -15.86
N VAL A 4 7.88 3.36 -15.88
CA VAL A 4 7.53 2.10 -15.22
C VAL A 4 7.43 1.04 -16.32
N HIS A 5 8.16 -0.05 -16.17
CA HIS A 5 8.24 -1.14 -17.13
C HIS A 5 7.61 -2.39 -16.53
N HIS A 6 6.64 -2.97 -17.25
CA HIS A 6 5.94 -4.16 -16.82
C HIS A 6 6.50 -5.41 -17.51
N PHE A 7 6.76 -6.45 -16.72
CA PHE A 7 7.22 -7.74 -17.21
C PHE A 7 6.34 -8.86 -16.66
N GLY A 8 6.26 -9.95 -17.43
CA GLY A 8 5.59 -11.17 -16.98
C GLY A 8 6.40 -12.01 -16.00
N ALA A 9 7.73 -11.84 -15.97
CA ALA A 9 8.65 -12.55 -15.08
C ALA A 9 9.92 -11.71 -14.81
N SER A 10 10.49 -11.82 -13.61
CA SER A 10 11.68 -11.05 -13.21
C SER A 10 12.94 -11.40 -14.02
N GLY A 11 13.14 -12.67 -14.40
CA GLY A 11 14.25 -13.06 -15.27
C GLY A 11 14.28 -12.34 -16.62
N ALA A 12 13.10 -12.09 -17.21
CA ALA A 12 13.00 -11.32 -18.46
C ALA A 12 13.35 -9.83 -18.25
N ALA A 13 12.96 -9.26 -17.12
CA ALA A 13 13.31 -7.89 -16.76
C ALA A 13 14.83 -7.73 -16.54
N ILE A 14 15.48 -8.70 -15.88
CA ILE A 14 16.94 -8.73 -15.69
C ILE A 14 17.66 -8.76 -17.04
N ALA A 15 17.20 -9.59 -17.98
CA ALA A 15 17.76 -9.64 -19.33
C ALA A 15 17.61 -8.28 -20.06
N ALA A 16 16.46 -7.62 -19.91
CA ALA A 16 16.21 -6.30 -20.48
C ALA A 16 17.11 -5.22 -19.87
N CYS A 17 17.36 -5.24 -18.56
CA CYS A 17 18.35 -4.38 -17.90
C CYS A 17 19.77 -4.60 -18.44
N ARG A 18 20.22 -5.85 -18.54
CA ARG A 18 21.57 -6.19 -19.02
C ARG A 18 21.80 -5.81 -20.48
N SER A 19 20.75 -5.87 -21.31
CA SER A 19 20.80 -5.41 -22.70
C SER A 19 20.71 -3.89 -22.86
N SER A 20 20.65 -3.12 -21.77
CA SER A 20 20.47 -1.66 -21.77
C SER A 20 19.17 -1.20 -22.45
N SER A 21 18.16 -2.08 -22.53
CA SER A 21 16.83 -1.74 -23.04
C SER A 21 16.01 -0.92 -22.04
N ILE A 22 16.39 -0.99 -20.76
CA ILE A 22 15.77 -0.23 -19.66
C ILE A 22 16.82 0.75 -19.11
N PRO A 23 16.54 2.07 -19.11
CA PRO A 23 17.40 3.06 -18.48
C PRO A 23 17.60 2.79 -16.98
N ASN A 24 18.81 3.04 -16.48
CA ASN A 24 19.07 2.98 -15.03
C ASN A 24 18.20 4.00 -14.27
N GLY A 25 17.65 3.57 -13.14
CA GLY A 25 16.77 4.37 -12.29
C GLY A 25 15.29 4.38 -12.70
N ASP A 26 14.91 3.68 -13.76
CA ASP A 26 13.51 3.37 -14.03
C ASP A 26 12.97 2.29 -13.07
N VAL A 27 11.64 2.18 -13.00
CA VAL A 27 10.95 1.21 -12.13
C VAL A 27 10.56 -0.02 -12.94
N ILE A 28 10.74 -1.21 -12.36
CA ILE A 28 10.35 -2.49 -12.93
C ILE A 28 9.24 -3.07 -12.06
N LEU A 29 8.16 -3.52 -12.69
CA LEU A 29 7.06 -4.22 -12.03
C LEU A 29 6.85 -5.61 -12.64
N VAL A 30 6.75 -6.61 -11.77
CA VAL A 30 6.41 -8.00 -12.10
C VAL A 30 5.21 -8.42 -11.24
N PRO A 31 3.98 -8.05 -11.64
CA PRO A 31 2.81 -8.21 -10.78
C PRO A 31 2.53 -9.65 -10.35
N HIS A 32 2.78 -10.62 -11.22
CA HIS A 32 2.55 -12.04 -10.93
C HIS A 32 3.52 -12.62 -9.89
N GLU A 33 4.66 -11.97 -9.68
CA GLU A 33 5.64 -12.35 -8.67
C GLU A 33 5.58 -11.42 -7.44
N CYS A 34 4.61 -10.52 -7.39
CA CYS A 34 4.49 -9.46 -6.36
C CYS A 34 5.77 -8.62 -6.21
N ALA A 35 6.58 -8.53 -7.28
CA ALA A 35 7.91 -7.95 -7.22
C ALA A 35 7.99 -6.58 -7.90
N ALA A 36 8.61 -5.62 -7.22
CA ALA A 36 9.00 -4.34 -7.77
C ALA A 36 10.49 -4.09 -7.54
N ALA A 37 11.17 -3.55 -8.55
CA ALA A 37 12.61 -3.36 -8.53
C ALA A 37 13.05 -2.03 -9.16
N VAL A 38 14.24 -1.59 -8.79
CA VAL A 38 14.93 -0.46 -9.43
C VAL A 38 15.80 -0.98 -10.56
N ALA A 39 15.61 -0.45 -11.77
CA ALA A 39 16.43 -0.80 -12.92
C ALA A 39 17.88 -0.32 -12.73
N THR A 40 18.82 -1.25 -12.74
CA THR A 40 20.26 -0.98 -12.85
C THR A 40 20.89 -2.09 -13.70
N SER A 41 22.21 -2.11 -13.87
CA SER A 41 22.91 -3.26 -14.47
C SER A 41 22.71 -4.57 -13.69
N ASP A 42 22.40 -4.45 -12.39
CA ASP A 42 22.05 -5.56 -11.50
C ASP A 42 20.86 -5.15 -10.61
N PRO A 43 19.62 -5.22 -11.17
CA PRO A 43 18.44 -4.66 -10.55
C PRO A 43 18.14 -5.31 -9.21
N PHE A 44 17.70 -4.50 -8.26
CA PHE A 44 17.38 -4.93 -6.90
C PHE A 44 15.92 -4.68 -6.56
N ALA A 45 15.32 -5.61 -5.82
CA ALA A 45 13.95 -5.51 -5.37
C ALA A 45 13.82 -4.51 -4.21
N VAL A 46 12.69 -3.79 -4.21
CA VAL A 46 12.22 -3.00 -3.07
C VAL A 46 11.08 -3.68 -2.31
N THR A 47 10.53 -4.77 -2.87
CA THR A 47 9.48 -5.61 -2.29
C THR A 47 10.04 -6.78 -1.48
N GLU A 48 9.22 -7.34 -0.57
CA GLU A 48 9.55 -8.56 0.17
C GLU A 48 9.69 -9.76 -0.77
N ASP A 49 8.73 -9.90 -1.70
CA ASP A 49 8.83 -10.85 -2.80
C ASP A 49 9.75 -10.26 -3.88
N ALA A 50 10.97 -10.79 -3.97
CA ALA A 50 12.01 -10.26 -4.85
C ALA A 50 12.04 -10.91 -6.24
N GLY A 51 11.34 -12.02 -6.45
CA GLY A 51 11.52 -12.85 -7.65
C GLY A 51 13.00 -13.23 -7.83
N GLU A 52 13.53 -13.01 -9.03
CA GLU A 52 14.95 -13.20 -9.36
C GLU A 52 15.81 -11.94 -9.13
N PHE A 53 15.23 -10.81 -8.69
CA PHE A 53 16.00 -9.59 -8.45
C PHE A 53 16.92 -9.74 -7.24
N ARG A 54 18.01 -8.97 -7.24
CA ARG A 54 18.91 -8.93 -6.08
C ARG A 54 18.18 -8.38 -4.86
N THR A 55 18.35 -9.00 -3.70
CA THR A 55 17.88 -8.47 -2.42
C THR A 55 19.00 -7.67 -1.74
N LEU A 56 18.63 -6.57 -1.08
CA LEU A 56 19.56 -5.80 -0.26
C LEU A 56 19.38 -6.20 1.21
N SER A 57 20.46 -6.70 1.82
CA SER A 57 20.50 -7.05 3.25
C SER A 57 20.78 -5.87 4.17
N VAL A 58 20.87 -4.66 3.62
CA VAL A 58 21.24 -3.44 4.35
C VAL A 58 19.98 -2.77 4.86
N GLU A 59 19.87 -2.57 6.17
CA GLU A 59 18.64 -2.07 6.80
C GLU A 59 18.59 -0.55 6.98
N ALA A 60 19.75 0.12 7.05
CA ALA A 60 19.81 1.55 7.34
C ALA A 60 19.68 2.40 6.07
N TYR A 61 18.83 3.43 6.12
CA TYR A 61 18.54 4.36 5.02
C TYR A 61 19.81 4.90 4.32
N ASN A 62 20.77 5.45 5.07
CA ASN A 62 22.01 5.98 4.49
C ASN A 62 22.88 4.88 3.89
N ALA A 63 22.91 3.70 4.51
CA ALA A 63 23.70 2.58 4.01
C ALA A 63 23.13 2.01 2.70
N ILE A 64 21.80 2.07 2.50
CA ILE A 64 21.16 1.74 1.22
C ILE A 64 21.60 2.73 0.12
N ILE A 65 21.62 4.03 0.43
CA ILE A 65 22.06 5.07 -0.52
C ILE A 65 23.54 4.87 -0.88
N GLU A 66 24.39 4.67 0.12
CA GLU A 66 25.83 4.41 -0.09
C GLU A 66 26.07 3.13 -0.89
N HIS A 67 25.35 2.06 -0.59
CA HIS A 67 25.50 0.76 -1.26
C HIS A 67 25.00 0.75 -2.69
N THR A 68 23.91 1.49 -2.98
CA THR A 68 23.33 1.56 -4.32
C THR A 68 23.94 2.65 -5.18
N GLY A 69 24.49 3.70 -4.57
CA GLY A 69 24.96 4.91 -5.25
C GLY A 69 23.85 5.71 -5.94
N LEU A 70 22.58 5.40 -5.64
CA LEU A 70 21.42 6.02 -6.27
C LEU A 70 20.91 7.19 -5.44
N GLU A 71 20.34 8.18 -6.12
CA GLU A 71 19.60 9.24 -5.45
C GLU A 71 18.36 8.65 -4.73
N PRO A 72 18.04 9.11 -3.51
CA PRO A 72 16.90 8.60 -2.74
C PRO A 72 15.57 8.64 -3.50
N ASP A 73 15.40 9.66 -4.34
CA ASP A 73 14.20 9.84 -5.17
C ASP A 73 13.98 8.71 -6.18
N ILE A 74 15.03 8.00 -6.60
CA ILE A 74 14.92 6.85 -7.49
C ILE A 74 14.31 5.67 -6.74
N ILE A 75 14.82 5.40 -5.53
CA ILE A 75 14.35 4.31 -4.68
C ILE A 75 12.91 4.58 -4.25
N ARG A 76 12.61 5.82 -3.83
CA ARG A 76 11.26 6.27 -3.48
C ARG A 76 10.25 5.98 -4.57
N ARG A 77 10.59 6.21 -5.84
CA ARG A 77 9.68 5.95 -6.97
C ARG A 77 9.32 4.47 -7.10
N ALA A 78 10.29 3.56 -6.94
CA ALA A 78 9.99 2.13 -6.95
C ALA A 78 9.14 1.71 -5.75
N VAL A 79 9.40 2.29 -4.57
CA VAL A 79 8.61 2.04 -3.36
C VAL A 79 7.17 2.54 -3.52
N ASP A 80 6.98 3.76 -4.02
CA ASP A 80 5.66 4.34 -4.22
C ASP A 80 4.84 3.53 -5.24
N GLU A 81 5.46 3.09 -6.34
CA GLU A 81 4.81 2.21 -7.32
C GLU A 81 4.47 0.84 -6.75
N ALA A 82 5.37 0.22 -5.97
CA ALA A 82 5.08 -1.04 -5.28
C ALA A 82 3.85 -0.92 -4.37
N LEU A 83 3.79 0.14 -3.57
CA LEU A 83 2.64 0.44 -2.71
C LEU A 83 1.37 0.72 -3.51
N ARG A 84 1.47 1.41 -4.66
CA ARG A 84 0.34 1.68 -5.55
C ARG A 84 -0.27 0.40 -6.12
N PHE A 85 0.57 -0.60 -6.40
CA PHE A 85 0.13 -1.94 -6.83
C PHE A 85 -0.25 -2.89 -5.69
N GLY A 86 -0.21 -2.43 -4.43
CA GLY A 86 -0.54 -3.26 -3.27
C GLY A 86 0.50 -4.33 -2.94
N MET A 87 1.73 -4.18 -3.42
CA MET A 87 2.83 -5.10 -3.14
C MET A 87 3.43 -4.82 -1.75
N ALA A 88 3.85 -5.87 -1.05
CA ALA A 88 4.52 -5.73 0.24
C ALA A 88 5.94 -5.17 0.03
N VAL A 89 6.18 -3.95 0.50
CA VAL A 89 7.51 -3.31 0.46
C VAL A 89 8.37 -3.84 1.58
N ALA A 90 9.61 -4.23 1.27
CA ALA A 90 10.54 -4.73 2.26
C ALA A 90 10.86 -3.64 3.31
N PRO A 91 10.88 -3.97 4.63
CA PRO A 91 10.86 -2.97 5.71
C PRO A 91 11.93 -1.87 5.63
N GLN A 92 13.13 -2.22 5.17
CA GLN A 92 14.26 -1.31 5.03
C GLN A 92 14.03 -0.20 3.99
N PHE A 93 13.08 -0.38 3.06
CA PHE A 93 12.73 0.61 2.04
C PHE A 93 11.53 1.50 2.43
N LEU A 94 10.79 1.17 3.50
CA LEU A 94 9.60 1.93 3.91
C LEU A 94 9.92 3.40 4.23
N ALA A 95 11.15 3.68 4.71
CA ALA A 95 11.61 5.04 4.98
C ALA A 95 11.71 5.92 3.72
N PHE A 96 11.76 5.33 2.52
CA PHE A 96 11.76 6.07 1.26
C PHE A 96 10.37 6.43 0.76
N ALA A 97 9.29 5.82 1.30
CA ALA A 97 7.93 6.03 0.80
C ALA A 97 7.50 7.50 0.94
N THR A 98 6.83 8.03 -0.09
CA THR A 98 6.22 9.35 -0.01
C THR A 98 5.10 9.32 1.04
N PRO A 99 5.05 10.27 1.99
CA PRO A 99 3.95 10.36 2.95
C PRO A 99 2.61 10.40 2.21
N ARG A 100 1.66 9.54 2.61
CA ARG A 100 0.35 9.38 1.93
C ARG A 100 -0.46 10.68 1.76
N SER A 101 -0.17 11.73 2.54
CA SER A 101 -0.75 13.06 2.40
C SER A 101 -0.35 13.79 1.11
N ASN A 102 0.71 13.35 0.43
CA ASN A 102 1.25 13.97 -0.78
C ASN A 102 0.92 13.18 -2.06
N LEU A 103 0.24 12.05 -1.95
CA LEU A 103 -0.26 11.32 -3.12
C LEU A 103 -1.51 12.04 -3.63
N SER A 104 -1.45 12.50 -4.88
CA SER A 104 -2.59 13.11 -5.57
C SER A 104 -3.82 12.21 -5.44
N THR A 105 -4.92 12.78 -4.98
CA THR A 105 -6.18 12.11 -4.61
C THR A 105 -6.90 11.44 -5.80
N CYS A 106 -6.29 11.44 -6.99
CA CYS A 106 -6.86 10.86 -8.21
C CYS A 106 -6.56 9.36 -8.43
N GLU A 107 -5.71 8.71 -7.64
CA GLU A 107 -5.32 7.30 -7.87
C GLU A 107 -5.56 6.37 -6.66
N GLN A 108 -6.50 6.70 -5.77
CA GLN A 108 -6.99 5.76 -4.75
C GLN A 108 -8.41 5.30 -5.09
N ALA A 109 -8.58 4.62 -6.22
CA ALA A 109 -9.73 3.76 -6.43
C ALA A 109 -9.32 2.33 -6.07
N SER A 110 -9.18 2.03 -4.77
CA SER A 110 -9.31 0.65 -4.32
C SER A 110 -10.79 0.29 -4.51
N THR A 111 -11.12 -0.33 -5.64
CA THR A 111 -12.46 -0.89 -5.86
C THR A 111 -12.64 -2.05 -4.90
N PHE A 112 -13.36 -1.84 -3.81
CA PHE A 112 -13.90 -2.93 -3.02
C PHE A 112 -14.82 -3.76 -3.91
N THR A 113 -14.70 -5.09 -3.81
CA THR A 113 -15.69 -6.00 -4.38
C THR A 113 -17.00 -5.87 -3.60
N ILE A 114 -18.11 -6.26 -4.24
CA ILE A 114 -19.44 -6.25 -3.58
C ILE A 114 -19.41 -7.10 -2.30
N ASP A 115 -18.70 -8.23 -2.30
CA ASP A 115 -18.59 -9.10 -1.13
C ASP A 115 -17.82 -8.44 0.02
N GLU A 116 -16.75 -7.70 -0.27
CA GLU A 116 -16.01 -6.93 0.73
C GLU A 116 -16.86 -5.78 1.30
N ILE A 117 -17.64 -5.10 0.46
CA ILE A 117 -18.57 -4.05 0.89
C ILE A 117 -19.64 -4.63 1.84
N LEU A 118 -20.20 -5.79 1.49
CA LEU A 118 -21.19 -6.47 2.32
C LEU A 118 -20.58 -6.92 3.66
N LEU A 119 -19.38 -7.49 3.65
CA LEU A 119 -18.67 -7.91 4.85
C LEU A 119 -18.40 -6.73 5.80
N VAL A 120 -17.90 -5.62 5.26
CA VAL A 120 -17.64 -4.41 6.07
C VAL A 120 -18.95 -3.81 6.60
N SER A 121 -20.01 -3.81 5.79
CA SER A 121 -21.34 -3.34 6.21
C SER A 121 -21.91 -4.20 7.35
N GLU A 122 -21.76 -5.51 7.29
CA GLU A 122 -22.17 -6.43 8.35
C GLU A 122 -21.38 -6.20 9.65
N ALA A 123 -20.06 -6.01 9.55
CA ALA A 123 -19.21 -5.70 10.70
C ALA A 123 -19.60 -4.37 11.37
N ILE A 124 -19.92 -3.34 10.58
CA ILE A 124 -20.43 -2.06 11.09
C ILE A 124 -21.77 -2.26 11.82
N ASN A 125 -22.73 -2.96 11.19
CA ASN A 125 -24.03 -3.25 11.79
C ASN A 125 -23.90 -4.01 13.13
N PHE A 126 -23.00 -5.00 13.18
CA PHE A 126 -22.72 -5.73 14.41
C PHE A 126 -22.21 -4.81 15.52
N ARG A 127 -21.30 -3.87 15.19
CA ARG A 127 -20.73 -2.95 16.17
C ARG A 127 -21.74 -1.91 16.65
N VAL A 128 -22.59 -1.39 15.76
CA VAL A 128 -23.71 -0.50 16.12
C VAL A 128 -24.65 -1.19 17.11
N ARG A 129 -25.10 -2.40 16.81
CA ARG A 129 -25.96 -3.19 17.71
C ARG A 129 -25.30 -3.46 19.06
N SER A 130 -23.97 -3.64 19.07
CA SER A 130 -23.22 -3.85 20.30
C SER A 130 -23.21 -2.60 21.18
N PHE A 131 -23.01 -1.42 20.61
CA PHE A 131 -23.09 -0.16 21.36
C PHE A 131 -24.53 0.17 21.80
N GLN A 132 -25.54 -0.12 20.99
CA GLN A 132 -26.94 0.01 21.39
C GLN A 132 -27.24 -0.84 22.62
N ARG A 133 -26.83 -2.12 22.61
CA ARG A 133 -26.92 -3.00 23.79
C ARG A 133 -26.16 -2.46 25.01
N MET A 134 -24.99 -1.83 24.82
CA MET A 134 -24.27 -1.22 25.94
C MET A 134 -25.04 -0.04 26.54
N ILE A 135 -25.70 0.78 25.72
CA ILE A 135 -26.54 1.89 26.17
C ILE A 135 -27.79 1.36 26.90
N GLU A 136 -28.45 0.34 26.36
CA GLU A 136 -29.68 -0.25 26.95
C GLU A 136 -29.42 -0.88 28.32
N ASN A 137 -28.24 -1.47 28.53
CA ASN A 137 -27.90 -2.17 29.76
C ASN A 137 -27.15 -1.30 30.79
N ALA A 138 -26.80 -0.07 30.44
CA ALA A 138 -26.07 0.83 31.32
C ALA A 138 -27.03 1.75 32.11
N PRO A 139 -26.64 2.18 33.32
CA PRO A 139 -27.37 3.19 34.08
C PRO A 139 -27.56 4.49 33.29
N GLU A 140 -28.69 5.18 33.45
CA GLU A 140 -29.01 6.39 32.67
C GLU A 140 -27.95 7.51 32.77
N ASP A 141 -27.26 7.59 33.91
CA ASP A 141 -26.21 8.57 34.23
C ASP A 141 -24.79 8.12 33.82
N ALA A 142 -24.66 6.99 33.12
CA ALA A 142 -23.37 6.50 32.68
C ALA A 142 -22.65 7.52 31.78
N VAL A 143 -21.48 7.97 32.24
CA VAL A 143 -20.59 8.92 31.53
C VAL A 143 -20.20 8.43 30.12
N ALA A 144 -20.32 7.12 29.86
CA ALA A 144 -20.03 6.50 28.58
C ALA A 144 -21.17 6.65 27.53
N HIS A 145 -22.40 7.01 27.94
CA HIS A 145 -23.54 7.16 27.03
C HIS A 145 -23.28 8.12 25.84
N PRO A 146 -22.75 9.34 26.04
CA PRO A 146 -22.45 10.25 24.93
C PRO A 146 -21.39 9.68 23.99
N VAL A 147 -20.40 8.94 24.53
CA VAL A 147 -19.32 8.33 23.75
C VAL A 147 -19.86 7.24 22.84
N TRP A 148 -20.69 6.33 23.36
CA TRP A 148 -21.30 5.26 22.56
C TRP A 148 -22.28 5.80 21.51
N ARG A 149 -23.07 6.83 21.83
CA ARG A 149 -23.95 7.49 20.85
C ARG A 149 -23.15 8.14 19.72
N ASN A 150 -22.05 8.82 20.04
CA ASN A 150 -21.19 9.41 19.01
C ASN A 150 -20.51 8.33 18.15
N ALA A 151 -20.09 7.21 18.76
CA ALA A 151 -19.52 6.07 18.03
C ALA A 151 -20.55 5.45 17.06
N ILE A 152 -21.82 5.29 17.49
CA ILE A 152 -22.90 4.83 16.60
C ILE A 152 -23.06 5.77 15.41
N ARG A 153 -23.18 7.09 15.65
CA ARG A 153 -23.32 8.07 14.57
C ARG A 153 -22.17 8.01 13.55
N GLN A 154 -20.92 7.90 14.02
CA GLN A 154 -19.76 7.79 13.14
C GLN A 154 -19.78 6.50 12.29
N LEU A 155 -20.23 5.39 12.87
CA LEU A 155 -20.36 4.12 12.18
C LEU A 155 -21.47 4.16 11.11
N GLU A 156 -22.61 4.75 11.43
CA GLU A 156 -23.72 4.95 10.47
C GLU A 156 -23.31 5.87 9.31
N GLU A 157 -22.59 6.96 9.59
CA GLU A 157 -22.03 7.84 8.56
C GLU A 157 -21.01 7.13 7.67
N ALA A 158 -20.14 6.29 8.25
CA ALA A 158 -19.17 5.50 7.50
C ALA A 158 -19.87 4.48 6.58
N GLN A 159 -20.92 3.81 7.07
CA GLN A 159 -21.73 2.89 6.28
C GLN A 159 -22.44 3.60 5.13
N GLY A 160 -23.04 4.77 5.39
CA GLY A 160 -23.69 5.58 4.35
C GLY A 160 -22.72 5.95 3.23
N LYS A 161 -21.50 6.37 3.58
CA LYS A 161 -20.44 6.66 2.60
C LYS A 161 -20.04 5.43 1.80
N LEU A 162 -19.80 4.30 2.47
CA LEU A 162 -19.41 3.03 1.84
C LEU A 162 -20.44 2.55 0.81
N LEU A 163 -21.73 2.65 1.14
CA LEU A 163 -22.81 2.24 0.23
C LEU A 163 -23.01 3.24 -0.92
N SER A 164 -22.82 4.55 -0.67
CA SER A 164 -22.94 5.59 -1.71
C SER A 164 -21.77 5.61 -2.70
N SER A 165 -20.58 5.17 -2.30
CA SER A 165 -19.39 5.13 -3.14
C SER A 165 -19.31 3.90 -4.03
N SER A 166 -20.28 2.99 -3.91
CA SER A 166 -20.31 1.68 -4.58
C SER A 166 -21.35 1.60 -5.71
N ILE A 167 -22.04 2.71 -6.02
CA ILE A 167 -23.06 2.84 -7.08
C ILE A 167 -22.55 3.78 -8.17
#